data_AF-A0A7W1ITJ3-F1
#
_entry.id   AF-A0A7W1ITJ3-F1
#
_cell.length_a   1.000
_cell.length_b   1.000
_cell.length_c   1.000
_cell.angle_alpha   90.00
_cell.angle_beta   90.00
_cell.angle_gamma   90.00
#
_symmetry.space_group_name_H-M   'P 1'
#
loop_
_entity.id
_entity.type
_entity.pdbx_description
1 polymer ?
#
loop_
_entity_poly.entity_id
_entity_poly.type
_entity_poly.pdbx_seq_one_letter_code
_entity_poly.pdbx_strand_id
1 'polypeptide(L)' 'HPVGGVWLAVSVRGRVSQRHVQLRGTRERVQRRAAAQALLLVWDALREQAGNR' A
#
# COMPACT_ATOMS: atom_id res chain seq x y z
N HIS A 1 -12.72 13.00 5.50
CA HIS A 1 -12.42 11.74 4.79
C HIS A 1 -13.53 10.72 5.05
N PRO A 2 -14.05 10.01 4.04
CA PRO A 2 -15.00 8.93 4.26
C PRO A 2 -14.33 7.78 5.04
N VAL A 3 -15.10 7.09 5.88
CA VAL A 3 -14.59 5.93 6.64
C VAL A 3 -14.02 4.91 5.66
N GLY A 4 -12.78 4.46 5.91
CA GLY A 4 -12.08 3.48 5.09
C GLY A 4 -11.20 4.04 3.96
N GLY A 5 -11.05 5.36 3.83
CA GLY A 5 -9.99 5.95 3.01
C GLY A 5 -8.64 5.79 3.69
N VAL A 6 -7.68 5.14 3.03
CA VAL A 6 -6.34 4.85 3.57
C VAL A 6 -5.27 5.26 2.56
N TRP A 7 -4.29 6.04 3.02
CA TRP A 7 -3.07 6.31 2.27
C TRP A 7 -2.00 5.31 2.65
N LEU A 8 -1.36 4.73 1.64
CA LEU A 8 -0.26 3.78 1.77
C LEU A 8 0.97 4.39 1.12
N ALA A 9 2.12 4.27 1.78
CA ALA A 9 3.40 4.69 1.25
C ALA A 9 4.48 3.67 1.62
N VAL A 10 5.40 3.44 0.70
CA VAL A 10 6.61 2.65 0.92
C VAL A 10 7.80 3.43 0.39
N SER A 11 8.92 3.37 1.10
CA SER A 11 10.21 3.86 0.63
C SER A 11 11.15 2.67 0.46
N VAL A 12 11.68 2.50 -0.74
CA VAL A 12 12.66 1.46 -1.07
C VAL A 12 13.84 2.11 -1.76
N ARG A 13 15.05 1.98 -1.21
CA ARG A 13 16.30 2.57 -1.75
C ARG A 13 16.16 4.05 -2.20
N GLY A 14 15.46 4.86 -1.41
CA GLY A 14 15.27 6.28 -1.68
C GLY A 14 14.19 6.63 -2.71
N ARG A 15 13.52 5.64 -3.33
CA ARG A 15 12.31 5.87 -4.14
C ARG A 15 11.07 5.64 -3.29
N VAL A 16 10.13 6.58 -3.36
CA VAL A 16 8.85 6.52 -2.64
C VAL A 16 7.73 6.19 -3.61
N SER A 17 6.97 5.15 -3.29
CA SER A 17 5.73 4.80 -3.98
C SER A 17 4.57 4.98 -3.02
N GLN A 18 3.52 5.67 -3.46
CA GLN A 18 2.32 5.91 -2.65
C GLN A 18 1.04 5.58 -3.41
N ARG A 19 0.00 5.19 -2.67
CA ARG A 19 -1.33 4.89 -3.22
C ARG A 19 -2.42 5.26 -2.21
N HIS A 20 -3.46 5.92 -2.67
CA HIS A 20 -4.70 6.07 -1.91
C HIS A 20 -5.66 4.93 -2.26
N VAL A 21 -6.26 4.29 -1.25
CA VAL A 21 -7.23 3.21 -1.43
C VAL A 21 -8.49 3.49 -0.62
N GLN A 22 -9.65 3.19 -1.20
CA GLN A 22 -10.92 3.22 -0.50
C GLN A 22 -11.33 1.78 -0.15
N LEU A 23 -11.34 1.46 1.14
CA LEU A 23 -11.67 0.14 1.63
C LEU A 23 -13.04 0.17 2.31
N ARG A 24 -13.88 -0.83 1.98
CA ARG A 24 -15.21 -0.99 2.58
C ARG A 24 -15.21 -2.13 3.59
N GLY A 25 -16.00 -1.97 4.65
CA GLY A 25 -16.24 -3.00 5.67
C GLY A 25 -16.13 -2.46 7.09
N THR A 26 -16.09 -3.38 8.05
CA THR A 26 -15.83 -3.07 9.46
C THR A 26 -14.40 -2.58 9.65
N ARG A 27 -14.13 -1.92 10.79
CA ARG A 27 -12.79 -1.43 11.15
C ARG A 27 -11.70 -2.51 11.00
N GLU A 28 -11.93 -3.70 11.55
CA GLU A 28 -10.97 -4.82 11.48
C GLU A 28 -10.73 -5.29 10.05
N ARG A 29 -11.79 -5.35 9.22
CA ARG A 29 -11.65 -5.71 7.80
C ARG A 29 -10.88 -4.65 7.02
N VAL A 30 -11.12 -3.37 7.30
CA VAL A 30 -10.36 -2.26 6.71
C VAL A 30 -8.89 -2.36 7.10
N GLN A 31 -8.58 -2.56 8.39
CA GLN A 31 -7.20 -2.70 8.87
C GLN A 31 -6.46 -3.89 8.24
N ARG A 32 -7.08 -5.08 8.23
CA ARG A 32 -6.49 -6.28 7.60
C ARG A 32 -6.23 -6.07 6.11
N ARG A 33 -7.18 -5.46 5.39
CA ARG A 33 -7.03 -5.18 3.96
C ARG A 33 -5.99 -4.10 3.68
N ALA A 34 -5.93 -3.05 4.49
CA ALA A 34 -4.90 -2.02 4.38
C ALA A 34 -3.50 -2.59 4.56
N ALA A 35 -3.30 -3.47 5.56
CA ALA A 35 -2.03 -4.16 5.77
C ALA A 35 -1.65 -5.04 4.56
N ALA A 36 -2.60 -5.81 4.01
CA ALA A 36 -2.35 -6.59 2.81
C ALA A 36 -1.97 -5.72 1.59
N GLN A 37 -2.66 -4.59 1.39
CA GLN A 37 -2.34 -3.63 0.33
C GLN A 37 -0.95 -3.00 0.51
N ALA A 38 -0.53 -2.73 1.75
CA ALA A 38 0.82 -2.23 2.03
C ALA A 38 1.89 -3.25 1.63
N LEU A 39 1.69 -4.54 1.94
CA LEU A 39 2.62 -5.60 1.54
C LEU A 39 2.71 -5.76 0.02
N LEU A 40 1.57 -5.66 -0.68
CA LEU A 40 1.56 -5.66 -2.15
C LEU A 40 2.32 -4.45 -2.72
N LEU A 41 2.12 -3.26 -2.14
CA LEU A 41 2.84 -2.06 -2.57
C LEU A 41 4.36 -2.19 -2.38
N VAL A 42 4.81 -2.81 -1.29
CA VAL A 42 6.23 -3.15 -1.06
C VAL A 42 6.73 -4.12 -2.12
N TRP A 43 5.98 -5.18 -2.40
CA TRP A 43 6.36 -6.17 -3.40
C TRP A 43 6.48 -5.58 -4.81
N ASP A 44 5.52 -4.75 -5.21
CA ASP A 44 5.53 -4.03 -6.49
C ASP A 44 6.77 -3.13 -6.58
N ALA A 45 7.07 -2.37 -5.52
CA ALA A 45 8.25 -1.50 -5.47
C ALA A 45 9.56 -2.29 -5.56
N LEU A 46 9.66 -3.45 -4.91
CA LEU A 46 10.83 -4.33 -5.01
C LEU A 46 11.00 -4.92 -6.41
N ARG A 47 9.90 -5.36 -7.05
CA ARG A 47 9.92 -5.89 -8.42
C ARG A 47 10.34 -4.83 -9.42
N GLU A 48 9.82 -3.62 -9.30
CA GLU A 48 10.20 -2.49 -10.15
C GLU A 48 11.71 -2.21 -10.03
N GLN A 49 12.28 -2.28 -8.83
CA GLN A 49 13.73 -2.12 -8.65
C GLN A 49 14.56 -3.27 -9.19
N ALA A 50 14.05 -4.51 -9.12
CA ALA A 50 14.75 -5.68 -9.61
C ALA A 50 14.78 -5.73 -11.15
N GLY A 51 13.71 -5.28 -11.82
CA GLY A 51 13.63 -5.22 -13.28
C GLY A 51 14.25 -3.96 -13.91
N ASN A 52 14.63 -2.97 -13.09
CA ASN A 52 15.29 -1.74 -13.51
C ASN A 52 16.82 -1.79 -13.28
N ARG A 53 17.36 -3.01 -13.21
CA ARG A 53 18.79 -3.38 -13.22
C ARG A 53 19.07 -4.20 -14.45
#